data_AF-A0A534PWI6-F1
#
_entry.id   AF-A0A534PWI6-F1
#
_cell.length_a   1.000
_cell.length_b   1.000
_cell.length_c   1.000
_cell.angle_alpha   90.00
_cell.angle_beta   90.00
_cell.angle_gamma   90.00
#
_symmetry.space_group_name_H-M   'P 1'
#
loop_
_entity.id
_entity.type
_entity.pdbx_description
1 polymer ?
#
loop_
_entity_poly.entity_id
_entity_poly.type
_entity_poly.pdbx_seq_one_letter_code
_entity_poly.pdbx_strand_id
1 'polypeptide(L)' 'MWAPESLLRAGSDGAIAGGEPEFGYRVAAATRIYAGTSEIMRSIIAQLALGLPRSRS' A
#
# COMPACT_ATOMS: atom_id res chain seq x y z
N MET A 1 12.02 -16.48 -8.71
CA MET A 1 11.26 -17.59 -8.08
C MET A 1 11.29 -17.35 -6.57
N TRP A 2 10.49 -16.40 -6.08
CA TRP A 2 10.49 -15.96 -4.67
C TRP A 2 9.24 -16.42 -3.91
N ALA A 3 8.31 -17.06 -4.61
CA ALA A 3 7.10 -17.62 -4.02
C ALA A 3 7.22 -19.15 -4.00
N PRO A 4 6.74 -19.82 -2.92
CA PRO A 4 5.88 -19.28 -1.86
C PRO A 4 6.59 -18.57 -0.69
N GLU A 5 7.91 -18.58 -0.64
CA GLU A 5 8.70 -18.18 0.53
C GLU A 5 8.57 -16.69 0.89
N SER A 6 8.20 -15.83 -0.06
CA SER A 6 7.96 -14.39 0.15
C SER A 6 6.77 -14.09 1.05
N LEU A 7 5.89 -15.07 1.27
CA LEU A 7 4.71 -14.92 2.13
C LEU A 7 5.01 -15.21 3.60
N LEU A 8 6.21 -15.72 3.90
CA LEU A 8 6.60 -16.09 5.24
C LEU A 8 7.02 -14.87 6.06
N ARG A 9 6.60 -14.85 7.32
CA ARG A 9 6.95 -13.78 8.27
C ARG A 9 8.40 -13.91 8.71
N ALA A 10 8.98 -12.77 9.09
CA ALA A 10 10.28 -12.74 9.76
C ALA A 10 10.32 -13.75 10.92
N GLY A 11 11.39 -14.56 10.96
CA GLY A 11 11.57 -15.63 11.94
C GLY A 11 10.94 -16.98 11.57
N SER A 12 10.23 -17.08 10.45
CA SER A 12 9.77 -18.37 9.91
C SER A 12 10.90 -19.09 9.18
N ASP A 13 10.94 -20.42 9.27
CA ASP A 13 11.88 -21.22 8.50
C ASP A 13 11.61 -21.09 7.00
N GLY A 14 12.66 -20.93 6.20
CA GLY A 14 12.57 -20.67 4.77
C GLY A 14 12.14 -19.25 4.36
N ALA A 15 11.97 -18.31 5.29
CA ALA A 15 11.63 -16.92 4.94
C ALA A 15 12.74 -16.26 4.12
N ILE A 16 12.42 -15.87 2.88
CA ILE A 16 13.39 -15.16 2.03
C ILE A 16 13.58 -13.73 2.50
N ALA A 17 14.79 -13.21 2.31
CA ALA A 17 15.14 -11.84 2.67
C ALA A 17 14.71 -11.45 4.10
N GLY A 18 14.76 -12.40 5.04
CA GLY A 18 14.36 -12.18 6.44
C GLY A 18 12.86 -11.88 6.65
N GLY A 19 12.00 -12.11 5.65
CA GLY A 19 10.56 -11.81 5.72
C GLY A 19 10.18 -10.37 5.32
N GLU A 20 11.12 -9.59 4.79
CA GLU A 20 10.86 -8.22 4.30
C GLU A 20 9.71 -8.13 3.29
N PRO A 21 9.54 -9.05 2.32
CA PRO A 21 8.42 -8.97 1.37
C PRO A 21 7.04 -9.07 2.04
N GLU A 22 6.87 -9.96 3.02
CA GLU A 22 5.62 -10.10 3.78
C GLU A 22 5.33 -8.85 4.60
N PHE A 23 6.36 -8.34 5.28
CA PHE A 23 6.25 -7.13 6.09
C PHE A 23 5.90 -5.91 5.24
N GLY A 24 6.62 -5.70 4.14
CA GLY A 24 6.38 -4.62 3.19
C GLY A 24 4.96 -4.66 2.62
N TYR A 25 4.44 -5.85 2.29
CA TYR A 25 3.06 -6.02 1.84
C TYR A 25 2.04 -5.58 2.90
N ARG A 26 2.22 -5.98 4.17
CA ARG A 26 1.34 -5.54 5.27
C ARG A 26 1.42 -4.03 5.53
N VAL A 27 2.62 -3.46 5.48
CA VAL A 27 2.84 -2.02 5.65
C VAL A 27 2.18 -1.24 4.51
N ALA A 28 2.29 -1.70 3.27
CA ALA A 28 1.69 -1.04 2.11
C ALA A 28 0.16 -0.87 2.25
N ALA A 29 -0.52 -1.83 2.87
CA ALA A 29 -1.95 -1.73 3.16
C ALA A 29 -2.25 -0.59 4.15
N ALA A 30 -1.44 -0.44 5.21
CA ALA A 30 -1.58 0.64 6.18
C ALA A 30 -1.29 2.01 5.56
N THR A 31 -0.23 2.13 4.75
CA THR A 31 0.14 3.40 4.10
C THR A 31 -0.92 3.89 3.13
N ARG A 32 -1.73 2.99 2.56
CA ARG A 32 -2.82 3.36 1.64
C ARG A 32 -3.91 4.21 2.29
N ILE A 33 -4.06 4.14 3.62
CA ILE A 33 -5.17 4.77 4.36
C ILE A 33 -4.73 5.78 5.41
N TYR A 34 -3.52 5.62 5.97
CA TYR A 34 -3.05 6.37 7.14
C TYR A 34 -3.05 7.90 6.97
N ALA A 35 -2.74 8.41 5.78
CA ALA A 35 -2.67 9.86 5.49
C ALA A 35 -3.76 10.32 4.51
N GLY A 36 -4.92 9.68 4.58
CA GLY A 36 -5.98 9.81 3.58
C GLY A 36 -5.92 8.67 2.57
N THR A 37 -7.08 8.16 2.21
CA THR A 37 -7.14 7.04 1.27
C THR A 37 -6.72 7.50 -0.12
N SER A 38 -6.36 6.55 -0.99
CA SER A 38 -6.02 6.86 -2.38
C SER A 38 -7.15 7.59 -3.12
N GLU A 39 -8.41 7.38 -2.74
CA GLU A 39 -9.58 8.07 -3.27
C GLU A 39 -9.53 9.58 -2.94
N ILE A 40 -9.16 9.93 -1.70
CA ILE A 40 -9.00 11.32 -1.27
C ILE A 40 -7.86 12.00 -2.05
N MET A 41 -6.70 11.34 -2.15
CA MET A 41 -5.57 11.86 -2.91
C MET A 41 -5.94 12.11 -4.38
N ARG A 42 -6.65 11.16 -5.03
CA ARG A 42 -7.14 11.33 -6.40
C ARG A 42 -8.13 12.50 -6.51
N SER A 43 -9.01 12.70 -5.52
CA SER A 43 -9.94 13.84 -5.49
C SER A 43 -9.21 15.17 -5.35
N ILE A 44 -8.13 15.23 -4.56
CA ILE A 44 -7.28 16.42 -4.42
C ILE A 44 -6.58 16.72 -5.75
N ILE A 45 -5.97 15.72 -6.40
CA ILE A 45 -5.33 15.88 -7.71
C ILE A 45 -6.35 16.35 -8.75
N ALA A 46 -7.54 15.76 -8.77
CA ALA A 46 -8.62 16.17 -9.67
C ALA A 46 -8.98 17.66 -9.50
N GLN A 47 -9.10 18.14 -8.26
CA GLN A 47 -9.43 19.55 -8.00
C GLN A 47 -8.26 20.49 -8.30
N LEU A 48 -7.06 20.18 -7.79
CA LEU A 48 -5.92 21.10 -7.81
C LEU A 48 -5.14 21.07 -9.12
N ALA A 49 -4.96 19.88 -9.71
CA ALA A 49 -4.19 19.74 -10.95
C ALA A 49 -5.08 19.81 -12.20
N LEU A 50 -6.33 19.34 -12.11
CA LEU A 50 -7.23 19.25 -13.27
C LEU A 50 -8.40 20.26 -13.23
N GLY A 51 -8.55 21.05 -12.15
CA GLY A 51 -9.63 22.04 -12.04
C GLY A 51 -11.03 21.44 -11.96
N LEU A 52 -11.16 20.14 -11.66
CA LEU A 52 -12.44 19.45 -11.62
C LEU A 52 -13.24 19.87 -10.37
N PRO A 53 -14.57 19.99 -10.48
CA PRO A 53 -15.41 20.29 -9.33
C PRO A 53 -15.34 19.14 -8.31
N ARG A 54 -15.62 19.46 -7.04
CA ARG A 54 -15.67 18.47 -5.96
C ARG A 54 -16.63 17.35 -6.30
N SER A 55 -16.20 16.10 -6.12
CA SER A 55 -17.10 14.95 -6.18
C SER A 55 -18.17 15.14 -5.11
N ARG A 56 -19.44 15.15 -5.51
CA ARG A 56 -20.55 15.17 -4.54
C ARG A 56 -20.60 13.82 -3.84
N SER A 57 -20.61 13.84 -2.51
CA SER A 57 -20.98 12.70 -1.67
C SER A 57 -22.47 12.46 -1.72
#